data_AF-A0AAV0FEY9-F1
#
_entry.id   AF-A0AAV0FEY9-F1
#
_cell.length_a   1.000
_cell.length_b   1.000
_cell.length_c   1.000
_cell.angle_alpha   90.00
_cell.angle_beta   90.00
_cell.angle_gamma   90.00
#
_symmetry.space_group_name_H-M   'P 1'
#
loop_
_entity.id
_entity.type
_entity.pdbx_description
1 polymer ?
#
loop_
_entity_poly.entity_id
_entity_poly.type
_entity_poly.pdbx_seq_one_letter_code
_entity_poly.pdbx_strand_id
1 'polypeptide(L)'
;MTSTPTPQPSPRRGYMSPQGDSSKPPKKLLKRPLNFDLPVKSEVSEAGTYSSAYRDMLGVLPENLLESIRAKERKALEERNPVISQAKWRKQMIAGLPKMFETIYFLFQSIKRSVITKQELMHKILVNYIDIIHSREAEEQLRLLYVLAPEWIYEQAN
;
A
#
# COMPACT_ATOMS: atom_id res chain seq x y z
N MET A 1 9.49 17.70 62.62
CA MET A 1 10.47 18.05 61.56
C MET A 1 10.75 16.77 60.79
N THR A 2 10.37 16.72 59.52
CA THR A 2 10.42 15.49 58.70
C THR A 2 11.18 15.82 57.43
N SER A 3 12.40 15.32 57.35
CA SER A 3 13.39 15.67 56.33
C SER A 3 13.21 14.79 55.09
N THR A 4 12.83 15.39 53.97
CA THR A 4 12.76 14.74 52.65
C THR A 4 14.19 14.49 52.12
N PRO A 5 14.57 13.26 51.74
CA PRO A 5 15.89 13.03 51.16
C PRO A 5 15.90 13.43 49.67
N THR A 6 16.96 14.16 49.29
CA THR A 6 17.22 14.71 47.96
C THR A 6 17.55 13.62 46.93
N PRO A 7 16.98 13.61 45.72
CA PRO A 7 17.36 12.66 44.67
C PRO A 7 18.76 12.95 44.11
N GLN A 8 19.60 11.92 44.02
CA GLN A 8 20.92 11.99 43.38
C GLN A 8 20.81 12.16 41.85
N PRO A 9 21.71 12.94 41.21
CA PRO A 9 21.76 13.02 39.76
C PRO A 9 22.38 11.75 39.15
N SER A 10 21.71 11.20 38.14
CA SER A 10 22.17 10.06 37.33
C SER A 10 23.50 10.34 36.61
N PRO A 11 24.37 9.34 36.38
CA PRO A 11 25.63 9.54 35.67
C PRO A 11 25.40 9.99 34.23
N ARG A 12 26.04 11.09 33.84
CA ARG A 12 26.00 11.67 32.50
C ARG A 12 26.43 10.61 31.47
N ARG A 13 25.54 10.23 30.55
CA ARG A 13 25.95 9.51 29.33
C ARG A 13 26.90 10.42 28.55
N GLY A 14 28.07 9.89 28.19
CA GLY A 14 29.08 10.60 27.42
C GLY A 14 28.49 11.15 26.13
N TYR A 15 28.48 12.48 26.00
CA TYR A 15 28.31 13.15 24.73
C TYR A 15 29.58 12.87 23.91
N MET A 16 29.48 12.05 22.87
CA MET A 16 30.53 11.97 21.86
C MET A 16 30.43 13.22 20.99
N SER A 17 31.28 14.21 21.27
CA SER A 17 31.59 15.28 20.31
C SER A 17 32.36 14.67 19.14
N PRO A 18 31.95 14.88 17.88
CA PRO A 18 32.76 14.49 16.74
C PRO A 18 33.94 15.46 16.62
N GLN A 19 35.11 15.01 17.07
CA GLN A 19 36.37 15.67 16.80
C GLN A 19 36.63 15.58 15.29
N GLY A 20 36.81 16.73 14.66
CA GLY A 20 37.03 16.82 13.22
C GLY A 20 38.39 16.24 12.85
N ASP A 21 38.37 15.03 12.29
CA ASP A 21 39.45 14.50 11.49
C ASP A 21 38.96 14.16 10.09
N SER A 22 39.62 14.80 9.13
CA SER A 22 39.42 14.71 7.69
C SER A 22 39.64 13.26 7.21
N SER A 23 38.57 12.48 7.24
CA SER A 23 38.48 11.15 6.62
C SER A 23 37.65 11.29 5.35
N LYS A 24 38.32 11.09 4.20
CA LYS A 24 37.74 11.17 2.86
C LYS A 24 36.48 10.29 2.79
N PRO A 25 35.36 10.78 2.24
CA PRO A 25 34.17 9.94 2.08
C PRO A 25 34.49 8.76 1.14
N PRO A 26 34.01 7.54 1.45
CA PRO A 26 34.20 6.41 0.54
C PRO A 26 33.59 6.75 -0.81
N LYS A 27 34.36 6.51 -1.87
CA LYS A 27 34.00 6.84 -3.25
C LYS A 27 32.65 6.23 -3.58
N LYS A 28 31.74 7.11 -3.98
CA LYS A 28 30.39 6.86 -4.48
C LYS A 28 30.32 5.52 -5.24
N LEU A 29 29.44 4.61 -4.81
CA LEU A 29 28.99 3.53 -5.67
C LEU A 29 28.33 4.18 -6.88
N LEU A 30 29.03 4.16 -8.02
CA LEU A 30 28.46 4.54 -9.30
C LEU A 30 27.27 3.61 -9.54
N LYS A 31 26.07 4.14 -9.35
CA LYS A 31 24.83 3.53 -9.81
C LYS A 31 24.99 3.37 -11.32
N ARG A 32 25.28 2.14 -11.77
CA ARG A 32 25.22 1.81 -13.20
C ARG A 32 23.74 1.86 -13.58
N PRO A 33 23.35 2.59 -14.64
CA PRO A 33 21.99 2.46 -15.16
C PRO A 33 21.81 1.03 -15.65
N LEU A 34 20.79 0.35 -15.11
CA LEU A 34 20.37 -0.95 -15.61
C LEU A 34 19.49 -0.65 -16.84
N ASN A 35 20.13 -0.53 -18.01
CA ASN A 35 19.41 -0.38 -19.26
C ASN A 35 18.80 -1.74 -19.60
N PHE A 36 17.50 -1.87 -19.34
CA PHE A 36 16.69 -2.91 -19.96
C PHE A 36 16.45 -2.47 -21.40
N ASP A 37 17.44 -2.68 -22.27
CA ASP A 37 17.19 -2.68 -23.70
C ASP A 37 16.30 -3.90 -23.99
N LEU A 38 14.99 -3.72 -23.78
CA LEU A 38 14.00 -4.63 -24.34
C LEU A 38 14.16 -4.59 -25.86
N PRO A 39 14.36 -5.74 -26.51
CA PRO A 39 14.35 -5.76 -27.96
C PRO A 39 13.00 -5.24 -28.45
N VAL A 40 13.11 -4.24 -29.31
CA VAL A 40 12.03 -3.56 -30.03
C VAL A 40 11.11 -4.58 -30.70
N LYS A 41 9.81 -4.45 -30.38
CA LYS A 41 8.65 -4.64 -31.26
C LYS A 41 8.75 -5.82 -32.24
N SER A 42 8.37 -7.01 -31.77
CA SER A 42 7.80 -8.02 -32.67
C SER A 42 6.37 -7.61 -32.98
N GLU A 43 6.04 -7.61 -34.27
CA GLU A 43 4.77 -7.17 -34.82
C GLU A 43 3.62 -8.00 -34.24
N VAL A 44 2.56 -7.30 -33.85
CA VAL A 44 1.31 -7.90 -33.42
C VAL A 44 0.70 -8.60 -34.63
N SER A 45 0.73 -9.94 -34.63
CA SER A 45 -0.15 -10.73 -35.47
C SER A 45 -1.35 -11.15 -34.62
N GLU A 46 -2.45 -10.40 -34.77
CA GLU A 46 -3.78 -10.86 -34.40
C GLU A 46 -4.17 -12.00 -35.34
N ALA A 47 -3.95 -13.24 -34.94
CA ALA A 47 -4.75 -14.40 -35.35
C ALA A 47 -4.23 -15.64 -34.61
N GLY A 48 -5.13 -16.34 -33.93
CA GLY A 48 -4.84 -17.60 -33.28
C GLY A 48 -4.32 -18.65 -34.26
N THR A 49 -3.02 -18.88 -34.26
CA THR A 49 -2.38 -20.16 -34.56
C THR A 49 -1.00 -20.10 -33.93
N TYR A 50 -0.84 -20.76 -32.78
CA TYR A 50 0.49 -21.05 -32.27
C TYR A 50 1.23 -21.82 -33.37
N SER A 51 2.27 -21.23 -33.97
CA SER A 51 3.22 -21.92 -34.86
C SER A 51 3.54 -23.29 -34.27
N SER A 52 3.57 -24.31 -35.13
CA SER A 52 3.92 -25.69 -34.77
C SER A 52 5.18 -25.76 -33.90
N ALA A 53 6.13 -24.85 -34.13
CA ALA A 53 7.37 -24.75 -33.37
C ALA A 53 7.18 -24.45 -31.87
N TYR A 54 6.16 -23.66 -31.48
CA TYR A 54 5.89 -23.36 -30.07
C TYR A 54 5.28 -24.57 -29.35
N ARG A 55 4.48 -25.38 -30.07
CA ARG A 55 3.90 -26.61 -29.52
C ARG A 55 4.98 -27.66 -29.25
N ASP A 56 5.95 -27.80 -30.14
CA ASP A 56 7.09 -28.70 -29.94
C ASP A 56 8.02 -28.25 -28.80
N MET A 57 8.22 -26.93 -28.60
CA MET A 57 8.96 -26.41 -27.44
C MET A 57 8.23 -26.64 -26.11
N LEU A 58 6.90 -26.51 -26.09
CA LEU A 58 6.10 -26.72 -24.88
C LEU A 58 6.11 -28.19 -24.44
N GLY A 59 6.22 -29.15 -25.38
CA GLY A 59 6.32 -30.58 -25.08
C GLY A 59 7.61 -31.01 -24.35
N VAL A 60 8.61 -30.14 -24.26
CA VAL A 60 9.86 -30.37 -23.49
C VAL A 60 9.65 -30.11 -21.99
N LEU A 61 8.64 -29.32 -21.61
CA LEU A 61 8.39 -28.98 -20.21
C LEU A 61 7.58 -30.08 -19.49
N PRO A 62 7.84 -30.31 -18.19
CA PRO A 62 7.02 -31.20 -17.38
C PRO A 62 5.54 -30.78 -17.36
N GLU A 63 4.61 -31.74 -17.42
CA GLU A 63 3.17 -31.48 -17.53
C GLU A 63 2.62 -30.61 -16.38
N ASN A 64 3.13 -30.80 -15.15
CA ASN A 64 2.74 -30.00 -13.99
C ASN A 64 3.09 -28.50 -14.15
N LEU A 65 4.18 -28.21 -14.85
CA LEU A 65 4.62 -26.85 -15.12
C LEU A 65 3.78 -26.24 -16.25
N LEU A 66 3.49 -27.00 -17.31
CA LEU A 66 2.58 -26.57 -18.38
C LEU A 66 1.19 -26.25 -17.85
N GLU A 67 0.67 -27.06 -16.95
CA GLU A 67 -0.63 -26.84 -16.34
C GLU A 67 -0.62 -25.62 -15.41
N SER A 68 0.45 -25.43 -14.65
CA SER A 68 0.68 -24.21 -13.85
C SER A 68 0.73 -22.94 -14.71
N ILE A 69 1.43 -22.98 -15.85
CA ILE A 69 1.53 -21.85 -16.79
C ILE A 69 0.16 -21.53 -17.37
N ARG A 70 -0.55 -22.52 -17.92
CA ARG A 70 -1.91 -22.33 -18.47
C ARG A 70 -2.89 -21.81 -17.43
N ALA A 71 -2.78 -22.24 -16.17
CA ALA A 71 -3.61 -21.73 -15.08
C ALA A 71 -3.29 -20.26 -14.75
N LYS A 72 -2.01 -19.90 -14.69
CA LYS A 72 -1.56 -18.50 -14.47
C LYS A 72 -1.95 -17.58 -15.62
N GLU A 73 -1.85 -18.03 -16.87
CA GLU A 73 -2.25 -17.26 -18.06
C GLU A 73 -3.76 -17.00 -18.07
N ARG A 74 -4.58 -18.02 -17.80
CA ARG A 74 -6.04 -17.84 -17.65
C ARG A 74 -6.37 -16.83 -16.55
N LYS A 75 -5.73 -16.97 -15.38
CA LYS A 75 -5.91 -16.02 -14.27
C LYS A 75 -5.48 -14.60 -14.64
N ALA A 76 -4.36 -14.42 -15.33
CA ALA A 76 -3.88 -13.11 -15.75
C ALA A 76 -4.83 -12.45 -16.77
N LEU A 77 -5.39 -13.23 -17.69
CA LEU A 77 -6.38 -12.74 -18.66
C LEU A 77 -7.70 -12.36 -17.99
N GLU A 78 -8.11 -13.12 -16.98
CA GLU A 78 -9.28 -12.82 -16.15
C GLU A 78 -9.07 -11.56 -15.29
N GLU A 79 -7.90 -11.41 -14.65
CA GLU A 79 -7.56 -10.21 -13.86
C GLU A 79 -7.44 -8.95 -14.73
N ARG A 80 -7.09 -9.10 -16.02
CA ARG A 80 -7.05 -8.00 -16.99
C ARG A 80 -8.45 -7.55 -17.45
N ASN A 81 -9.49 -8.33 -17.16
CA ASN A 81 -10.86 -7.93 -17.47
C ASN A 81 -11.26 -6.72 -16.58
N PRO A 82 -11.65 -5.58 -17.17
CA PRO A 82 -11.99 -4.38 -16.41
C PRO A 82 -13.16 -4.58 -15.44
N VAL A 83 -14.10 -5.47 -15.78
CA VAL A 83 -15.26 -5.79 -14.92
C VAL A 83 -14.81 -6.57 -13.68
N ILE A 84 -13.89 -7.52 -13.86
CA ILE A 84 -13.40 -8.40 -12.78
C ILE A 84 -12.47 -7.64 -11.84
N SER A 85 -11.55 -6.83 -12.40
CA SER A 85 -10.69 -5.94 -11.61
C SER A 85 -11.51 -4.92 -10.80
N GLN A 86 -12.56 -4.34 -11.40
CA GLN A 86 -13.47 -3.44 -10.69
C GLN A 86 -14.24 -4.16 -9.58
N ALA A 87 -14.77 -5.36 -9.84
CA ALA A 87 -15.47 -6.15 -8.83
C ALA A 87 -14.55 -6.55 -7.67
N LYS A 88 -13.31 -6.96 -7.96
CA LYS A 88 -12.28 -7.25 -6.96
C LYS A 88 -11.94 -6.02 -6.12
N TRP A 89 -11.77 -4.87 -6.76
CA TRP A 89 -11.52 -3.61 -6.08
C TRP A 89 -12.68 -3.22 -5.16
N ARG A 90 -13.93 -3.30 -5.63
CA ARG A 90 -15.12 -3.05 -4.80
C ARG A 90 -15.18 -3.97 -3.58
N LYS A 91 -14.90 -5.26 -3.76
CA LYS A 91 -14.86 -6.23 -2.65
C LYS A 91 -13.80 -5.83 -1.61
N GLN A 92 -12.62 -5.40 -2.05
CA GLN A 92 -11.57 -4.92 -1.16
C GLN A 92 -11.99 -3.67 -0.38
N MET A 93 -12.60 -2.69 -1.07
CA MET A 93 -13.09 -1.47 -0.42
C MET A 93 -14.10 -1.79 0.68
N ILE A 94 -15.07 -2.67 0.38
CA ILE A 94 -16.10 -3.11 1.34
C ILE A 94 -15.48 -3.88 2.51
N ALA A 95 -14.53 -4.79 2.24
CA ALA A 95 -13.89 -5.59 3.28
C ALA A 95 -13.10 -4.75 4.30
N GLY A 96 -12.61 -3.58 3.91
CA GLY A 96 -11.91 -2.66 4.82
C GLY A 96 -12.82 -1.69 5.59
N LEU A 97 -14.13 -1.63 5.30
CA LEU A 97 -15.05 -0.71 5.99
C LEU A 97 -15.11 -0.93 7.51
N PRO A 98 -15.16 -2.17 8.06
CA PRO A 98 -15.20 -2.38 9.50
C PRO A 98 -14.00 -1.76 10.22
N LYS A 99 -12.79 -1.93 9.66
CA LYS A 99 -11.57 -1.37 10.25
C LYS A 99 -11.52 0.15 10.12
N MET A 100 -12.01 0.69 9.01
CA MET A 100 -12.15 2.14 8.84
C MET A 100 -13.13 2.72 9.87
N PHE A 101 -14.28 2.07 10.09
CA PHE A 101 -15.24 2.45 11.10
C PHE A 101 -14.62 2.52 12.49
N GLU A 102 -13.90 1.47 12.92
CA GLU A 102 -13.22 1.45 14.22
C GLU A 102 -12.23 2.60 14.35
N THR A 103 -11.46 2.87 13.31
CA THR A 103 -10.48 3.95 13.29
C THR A 103 -11.14 5.32 13.44
N ILE A 104 -12.26 5.55 12.75
CA ILE A 104 -13.04 6.77 12.84
C ILE A 104 -13.68 6.89 14.24
N TYR A 105 -14.23 5.80 14.77
CA TYR A 105 -14.80 5.74 16.11
C TYR A 105 -13.78 6.16 17.17
N PHE A 106 -12.62 5.50 17.19
CA PHE A 106 -11.54 5.79 18.13
C PHE A 106 -10.97 7.19 17.92
N LEU A 107 -10.92 7.65 16.66
CA LEU A 107 -10.54 9.03 16.38
C LEU A 107 -11.48 9.98 17.10
N PHE A 108 -12.79 9.95 16.84
CA PHE A 108 -13.75 10.85 17.48
C PHE A 108 -13.75 10.75 19.00
N GLN A 109 -13.57 9.54 19.54
CA GLN A 109 -13.42 9.33 20.99
C GLN A 109 -12.16 10.04 21.54
N SER A 110 -11.05 10.02 20.81
CA SER A 110 -9.79 10.65 21.22
C SER A 110 -9.80 12.18 21.14
N ILE A 111 -10.38 12.76 20.08
CA ILE A 111 -10.48 14.23 19.90
C ILE A 111 -11.61 14.84 20.73
N LYS A 112 -12.53 14.03 21.30
CA LYS A 112 -13.67 14.48 22.12
C LYS A 112 -14.54 15.54 21.43
N ARG A 113 -14.71 15.42 20.11
CA ARG A 113 -15.55 16.27 19.27
C ARG A 113 -16.47 15.38 18.46
N SER A 114 -17.61 15.89 18.01
CA SER A 114 -18.53 15.19 17.11
C SER A 114 -18.43 15.66 15.67
N VAL A 115 -17.77 16.79 15.44
CA VAL A 115 -17.65 17.44 14.12
C VAL A 115 -16.17 17.59 13.78
N ILE A 116 -15.83 17.29 12.53
CA ILE A 116 -14.47 17.39 11.99
C ILE A 116 -14.55 17.78 10.50
N THR A 117 -13.58 18.53 10.00
CA THR A 117 -13.52 18.84 8.57
C THR A 117 -13.09 17.60 7.78
N LYS A 118 -13.58 17.46 6.53
CA LYS A 118 -13.20 16.34 5.66
C LYS A 118 -11.67 16.23 5.51
N GLN A 119 -10.98 17.36 5.35
CA GLN A 119 -9.51 17.39 5.21
C GLN A 119 -8.79 16.91 6.46
N GLU A 120 -9.24 17.34 7.65
CA GLU A 120 -8.65 16.91 8.91
C GLU A 120 -8.90 15.41 9.15
N LEU A 121 -10.11 14.92 8.87
CA LEU A 121 -10.44 13.49 8.97
C LEU A 121 -9.53 12.65 8.07
N MET A 122 -9.39 13.05 6.80
CA MET A 122 -8.52 12.35 5.84
C MET A 122 -7.07 12.30 6.32
N HIS A 123 -6.52 13.43 6.75
CA HIS A 123 -5.15 13.47 7.26
C HIS A 123 -4.95 12.55 8.47
N LYS A 124 -5.89 12.56 9.41
CA LYS A 124 -5.82 11.71 10.61
C LYS A 124 -5.98 10.23 10.30
N ILE A 125 -6.86 9.86 9.35
CA ILE A 125 -6.99 8.49 8.87
C ILE A 125 -5.68 8.03 8.23
N LEU A 126 -5.09 8.83 7.34
CA LEU A 126 -3.85 8.46 6.64
C LEU A 126 -2.65 8.29 7.59
N VAL A 127 -2.59 9.05 8.69
CA VAL A 127 -1.54 8.91 9.70
C VAL A 127 -1.76 7.69 10.60
N ASN A 128 -3.01 7.42 10.98
CA ASN A 128 -3.32 6.38 11.97
C ASN A 128 -3.57 4.99 11.36
N TYR A 129 -3.92 4.93 10.08
CA TYR A 129 -4.31 3.70 9.41
C TYR A 129 -3.16 3.18 8.53
N ILE A 130 -2.32 2.31 9.11
CA ILE A 130 -1.12 1.75 8.48
C ILE A 130 -1.46 0.95 7.20
N ASP A 131 -2.65 0.37 7.11
CA ASP A 131 -3.05 -0.51 5.99
C ASP A 131 -3.61 0.25 4.77
N ILE A 132 -3.80 1.57 4.85
CA ILE A 132 -4.28 2.41 3.73
C ILE A 132 -3.02 2.89 3.05
N ILE A 133 -2.79 2.35 1.86
CA ILE A 133 -1.60 2.67 1.08
C ILE A 133 -1.82 4.02 0.36
N HIS A 134 -3.07 4.41 0.08
CA HIS A 134 -3.37 5.57 -0.76
C HIS A 134 -4.55 6.43 -0.26
N SER A 135 -4.42 7.75 -0.39
CA SER A 135 -5.50 8.72 -0.09
C SER A 135 -6.80 8.44 -0.84
N ARG A 136 -6.69 7.97 -2.09
CA ARG A 136 -7.85 7.59 -2.92
C ARG A 136 -8.65 6.43 -2.34
N GLU A 137 -7.98 5.46 -1.73
CA GLU A 137 -8.62 4.32 -1.09
C GLU A 137 -9.38 4.76 0.16
N ALA A 138 -8.76 5.60 1.00
CA ALA A 138 -9.43 6.17 2.16
C ALA A 138 -10.69 6.96 1.79
N GLU A 139 -10.60 7.79 0.74
CA GLU A 139 -11.72 8.62 0.31
C GLU A 139 -12.90 7.78 -0.22
N GLU A 140 -12.62 6.73 -1.00
CA GLU A 140 -13.69 5.86 -1.47
C GLU A 140 -14.32 5.07 -0.32
N GLN A 141 -13.54 4.56 0.63
CA GLN A 141 -14.09 3.85 1.78
C GLN A 141 -14.96 4.77 2.64
N LEU A 142 -14.56 6.03 2.83
CA LEU A 142 -15.40 7.04 3.49
C LEU A 142 -16.70 7.29 2.72
N ARG A 143 -16.63 7.39 1.39
CA ARG A 143 -17.82 7.54 0.55
C ARG A 143 -18.75 6.34 0.68
N LEU A 144 -18.22 5.12 0.73
CA LEU A 144 -19.01 3.90 0.93
C LEU A 144 -19.65 3.88 2.31
N LEU A 145 -18.93 4.25 3.37
CA LEU A 145 -19.51 4.39 4.72
C LEU A 145 -20.65 5.40 4.73
N TYR A 146 -20.50 6.54 4.07
CA TYR A 146 -21.56 7.54 3.96
C TYR A 146 -22.82 7.01 3.24
N VAL A 147 -22.64 6.22 2.17
CA VAL A 147 -23.76 5.64 1.41
C VAL A 147 -24.44 4.50 2.16
N LEU A 148 -23.67 3.66 2.84
CA LEU A 148 -24.18 2.45 3.51
C LEU A 148 -24.70 2.72 4.92
N ALA A 149 -24.17 3.73 5.60
CA ALA A 149 -24.50 4.07 6.98
C ALA A 149 -24.67 5.60 7.19
N PRO A 150 -25.63 6.25 6.50
CA PRO A 150 -25.86 7.69 6.59
C PRO A 150 -26.31 8.16 8.00
N GLU A 151 -26.84 7.26 8.83
CA GLU A 151 -27.18 7.53 10.23
C GLU A 151 -25.94 7.74 11.11
N TRP A 152 -24.77 7.29 10.65
CA TRP A 152 -23.55 7.27 11.43
C TRP A 152 -22.57 8.38 11.06
N ILE A 153 -22.48 8.68 9.76
CA ILE A 153 -21.63 9.75 9.22
C ILE A 153 -22.47 10.59 8.28
N TYR A 154 -22.65 11.88 8.60
CA TYR A 154 -23.35 12.83 7.75
C TYR A 154 -22.50 14.09 7.54
N GLU A 155 -22.71 14.74 6.40
CA GLU A 155 -22.15 16.06 6.14
C GLU A 155 -23.03 17.10 6.82
N GLN A 156 -22.43 17.92 7.67
CA GLN A 156 -23.15 19.02 8.29
C GLN A 156 -23.27 20.14 7.25
N ALA A 157 -24.50 20.40 6.79
CA ALA A 157 -24.77 21.56 5.95
C ALA A 157 -24.48 22.83 6.76
N ASN A 158 -23.57 23.66 6.26
CA ASN A 158 -23.26 24.98 6.81
C ASN A 158 -24.36 25.99 6.48
#